data_AF-E5RQQ9-F1
#
_entry.id   AF-E5RQQ9-F1
#
_cell.length_a   1.000
_cell.length_b   1.000
_cell.length_c   1.000
_cell.angle_alpha   90.00
_cell.angle_beta   90.00
_cell.angle_gamma   90.00
#
_symmetry.space_group_name_H-M   'P 1'
#
loop_
_entity.id
_entity.type
_entity.pdbx_description
1 polymer ?
#
loop_
_entity_poly.entity_id
_entity_poly.type
_entity_poly.pdbx_seq_one_letter_code
_entity_poly.pdbx_strand_id
1 'polypeptide(L)'
;VWRQAENYGVPRIVFVNKMDKIGANFDFSVKSLHERLNANAIAVQMPIGAEDQFEGVIDLFDMVADVYDEDKLGANWETIPVPDEYKEEAESRREEMIEEIAEVDDDIMEKFLGGEEISNEELKAALRRATLELKAFPVFAGSAFKNKGVQMMLDGVV
;
A
#
# COMPACT_ATOMS: atom_id res chain seq x y z
N VAL A 1 6.61 -7.89 -19.80
CA VAL A 1 6.96 -6.93 -18.73
C VAL A 1 7.19 -7.62 -17.39
N TRP A 2 6.16 -8.10 -16.65
CA TRP A 2 6.37 -8.71 -15.31
C TRP A 2 7.39 -9.86 -15.30
N ARG A 3 7.20 -10.87 -16.15
CA ARG A 3 8.15 -11.99 -16.31
C ARG A 3 9.56 -11.56 -16.71
N GLN A 4 9.70 -10.45 -17.45
CA GLN A 4 11.03 -9.95 -17.83
C GLN A 4 11.72 -9.30 -16.62
N ALA A 5 10.99 -8.49 -15.86
CA ALA A 5 11.52 -7.88 -14.64
C ALA A 5 11.95 -8.95 -13.62
N GLU A 6 11.20 -10.05 -13.53
CA GLU A 6 11.57 -11.22 -12.74
C GLU A 6 12.86 -11.89 -13.25
N ASN A 7 12.96 -12.17 -14.55
CA ASN A 7 14.17 -12.78 -15.15
C ASN A 7 15.45 -11.96 -14.94
N TYR A 8 15.34 -10.63 -14.84
CA TYR A 8 16.48 -9.74 -14.61
C TYR A 8 16.65 -9.33 -13.15
N GLY A 9 15.86 -9.89 -12.24
CA GLY A 9 15.96 -9.64 -10.81
C GLY A 9 15.68 -8.18 -10.43
N VAL A 10 14.68 -7.54 -11.06
CA VAL A 10 14.37 -6.12 -10.87
C VAL A 10 13.36 -5.93 -9.73
N PRO A 11 13.74 -5.26 -8.61
CA PRO A 11 12.82 -4.88 -7.54
C PRO A 11 11.76 -3.91 -8.03
N ARG A 12 10.53 -4.05 -7.51
CA ARG A 12 9.36 -3.32 -8.01
C ARG A 12 8.45 -2.95 -6.85
N ILE A 13 7.83 -1.78 -6.98
CA ILE A 13 6.60 -1.42 -6.27
C ILE A 13 5.45 -1.39 -7.27
N VAL A 14 4.22 -1.46 -6.78
CA VAL A 14 3.01 -1.43 -7.60
C VAL A 14 2.21 -0.19 -7.25
N PHE A 15 1.74 0.53 -8.28
CA PHE A 15 0.83 1.65 -8.12
C PHE A 15 -0.47 1.34 -8.86
N VAL A 16 -1.55 1.10 -8.11
CA VAL A 16 -2.89 0.91 -8.64
C VAL A 16 -3.46 2.29 -8.96
N ASN A 17 -3.30 2.67 -10.23
CA ASN A 17 -3.70 3.97 -10.74
C ASN A 17 -5.17 3.98 -11.19
N LYS A 18 -5.71 5.18 -11.38
CA LYS A 18 -7.07 5.48 -11.86
C LYS A 18 -8.17 5.08 -10.87
N MET A 19 -7.90 5.26 -9.58
CA MET A 19 -8.93 5.10 -8.55
C MET A 19 -10.12 6.06 -8.73
N ASP A 20 -9.98 7.10 -9.56
CA ASP A 20 -11.01 8.08 -9.92
C ASP A 20 -11.99 7.64 -11.03
N LYS A 21 -11.91 6.38 -11.51
CA LYS A 21 -12.66 5.90 -12.68
C LYS A 21 -13.74 4.90 -12.28
N ILE A 22 -14.82 4.86 -13.06
CA ILE A 22 -15.91 3.88 -12.89
C ILE A 22 -15.33 2.46 -12.94
N GLY A 23 -15.73 1.63 -11.98
CA GLY A 23 -15.23 0.27 -11.79
C GLY A 23 -13.86 0.21 -11.10
N ALA A 24 -13.36 1.30 -10.51
CA ALA A 24 -12.16 1.28 -9.69
C ALA A 24 -12.35 0.35 -8.50
N ASN A 25 -11.49 -0.67 -8.40
CA ASN A 25 -11.51 -1.62 -7.31
C ASN A 25 -10.06 -2.00 -6.96
N PHE A 26 -9.60 -1.50 -5.82
CA PHE A 26 -8.24 -1.71 -5.35
C PHE A 26 -8.00 -3.17 -4.96
N ASP A 27 -8.89 -3.75 -4.16
CA ASP A 27 -8.76 -5.12 -3.67
C ASP A 27 -8.76 -6.16 -4.80
N PHE A 28 -9.62 -5.95 -5.80
CA PHE A 28 -9.61 -6.78 -7.01
C PHE A 28 -8.28 -6.65 -7.75
N SER A 29 -7.70 -5.45 -7.81
CA SER A 29 -6.40 -5.22 -8.45
C SER A 29 -5.29 -5.93 -7.67
N VAL A 30 -5.25 -5.80 -6.34
CA VAL A 30 -4.30 -6.52 -5.46
C VAL A 30 -4.44 -8.03 -5.65
N LYS A 31 -5.65 -8.56 -5.54
CA LYS A 31 -5.94 -9.99 -5.76
C LYS A 31 -5.47 -10.49 -7.12
N SER A 32 -5.64 -9.68 -8.17
CA SER A 32 -5.21 -10.06 -9.52
C SER A 32 -3.69 -10.18 -9.67
N LEU A 33 -2.91 -9.44 -8.86
CA LEU A 33 -1.45 -9.56 -8.84
C LEU A 33 -1.05 -10.94 -8.32
N HIS A 34 -1.66 -11.37 -7.22
CA HIS A 34 -1.47 -12.70 -6.65
C HIS A 34 -1.88 -13.80 -7.64
N GLU A 35 -3.11 -13.77 -8.14
CA GLU A 35 -3.66 -14.86 -8.97
C GLU A 35 -3.03 -14.97 -10.37
N ARG A 36 -2.67 -13.84 -10.99
CA ARG A 36 -2.26 -13.82 -12.41
C ARG A 36 -0.76 -13.70 -12.59
N LEU A 37 -0.08 -13.04 -11.66
CA LEU A 37 1.36 -12.79 -11.73
C LEU A 37 2.15 -13.61 -10.73
N ASN A 38 1.48 -14.33 -9.81
CA ASN A 38 2.12 -15.02 -8.69
C ASN A 38 3.04 -14.06 -7.90
N ALA A 39 2.60 -12.81 -7.79
CA ALA A 39 3.32 -11.75 -7.13
C ALA A 39 2.77 -11.63 -5.71
N ASN A 40 3.65 -11.75 -4.71
CA ASN A 40 3.27 -11.50 -3.33
C ASN A 40 3.09 -9.99 -3.10
N ALA A 41 1.88 -9.52 -3.37
CA ALA A 41 1.55 -8.10 -3.40
C ALA A 41 0.99 -7.67 -2.04
N ILE A 42 1.75 -6.85 -1.31
CA ILE A 42 1.41 -6.40 0.04
C ILE A 42 0.84 -4.99 -0.05
N ALA A 43 -0.44 -4.82 0.32
CA ALA A 43 -1.08 -3.52 0.33
C ALA A 43 -0.57 -2.68 1.51
N VAL A 44 0.12 -1.58 1.22
CA VAL A 44 0.62 -0.64 2.25
C VAL A 44 -0.28 0.57 2.44
N GLN A 45 -1.32 0.67 1.59
CA GLN A 45 -2.30 1.74 1.62
C GLN A 45 -3.71 1.20 1.41
N MET A 46 -4.69 1.92 1.93
CA MET A 46 -6.11 1.71 1.64
C MET A 46 -6.68 2.98 0.97
N PRO A 47 -7.35 2.90 -0.19
CA PRO A 47 -8.00 4.05 -0.79
C PRO A 47 -9.22 4.51 0.03
N ILE A 48 -9.44 5.82 0.09
CA ILE A 48 -10.64 6.44 0.66
C ILE A 48 -11.61 6.74 -0.47
N GLY A 49 -12.78 6.10 -0.42
CA GLY A 49 -13.75 6.11 -1.52
C GLY A 49 -13.25 5.43 -2.80
N ALA A 50 -14.06 5.50 -3.84
CA ALA A 50 -13.73 4.97 -5.16
C ALA A 50 -14.45 5.78 -6.24
N GLU A 51 -14.00 5.64 -7.48
CA GLU A 51 -14.60 6.32 -8.63
C GLU A 51 -14.61 7.85 -8.44
N ASP A 52 -15.75 8.51 -8.62
CA ASP A 52 -15.91 9.94 -8.40
C ASP A 52 -15.78 10.35 -6.92
N GLN A 53 -15.94 9.41 -5.98
CA GLN A 53 -15.78 9.63 -4.54
C GLN A 53 -14.34 9.38 -4.05
N PHE A 54 -13.39 9.07 -4.93
CA PHE A 54 -12.00 8.87 -4.53
C PHE A 54 -11.36 10.18 -4.06
N GLU A 55 -11.12 10.28 -2.76
CA GLU A 55 -10.67 11.51 -2.11
C GLU A 55 -9.27 11.44 -1.50
N GLY A 56 -8.78 10.24 -1.19
CA GLY A 56 -7.51 10.10 -0.50
C GLY A 56 -7.04 8.66 -0.34
N VAL A 57 -5.98 8.51 0.46
CA VAL A 57 -5.41 7.20 0.81
C VAL A 57 -5.07 7.19 2.30
N ILE A 58 -5.19 6.03 2.92
CA ILE A 58 -4.78 5.76 4.29
C ILE A 58 -3.44 5.03 4.25
N ASP A 59 -2.45 5.56 4.96
CA ASP A 59 -1.18 4.89 5.24
C ASP A 59 -1.40 3.89 6.38
N LEU A 60 -1.18 2.59 6.10
CA LEU A 60 -1.40 1.52 7.07
C LEU A 60 -0.24 1.34 8.06
N PHE A 61 0.94 1.91 7.79
CA PHE A 61 2.01 1.94 8.79
C PHE A 61 1.66 2.96 9.87
N ASP A 62 1.48 4.21 9.46
CA ASP A 62 1.38 5.34 10.39
C ASP A 62 -0.08 5.58 10.85
N MET A 63 -1.05 4.86 10.28
CA MET A 63 -2.48 4.95 10.60
C MET A 63 -2.98 6.39 10.53
N VAL A 64 -2.71 7.01 9.38
CA VAL A 64 -3.15 8.36 9.02
C VAL A 64 -3.77 8.35 7.63
N ALA A 65 -4.65 9.31 7.37
CA ALA A 65 -5.30 9.52 6.08
C ALA A 65 -4.76 10.78 5.42
N ASP A 66 -4.30 10.65 4.17
CA ASP A 66 -3.98 11.78 3.31
C ASP A 66 -5.18 12.09 2.41
N VAL A 67 -5.90 13.16 2.76
CA VAL A 67 -7.12 13.59 2.06
C VAL A 67 -6.82 14.80 1.18
N TYR A 68 -7.18 14.72 -0.10
CA TYR A 68 -6.82 15.73 -1.10
C TYR A 68 -7.95 16.73 -1.32
N ASP A 69 -7.57 18.00 -1.42
CA ASP A 69 -8.48 19.09 -1.79
C ASP A 69 -8.92 18.94 -3.27
N GLU A 70 -10.22 18.79 -3.49
CA GLU A 70 -10.82 18.67 -4.83
C GLU A 70 -10.58 19.93 -5.68
N ASP A 71 -10.51 21.11 -5.05
CA ASP A 71 -10.46 22.40 -5.74
C ASP A 71 -9.06 22.72 -6.30
N LYS A 72 -8.02 22.01 -5.86
CA LYS A 72 -6.61 22.33 -6.17
C LYS A 72 -5.90 21.26 -7.02
N LEU A 73 -6.63 20.49 -7.83
CA LEU A 73 -6.06 19.45 -8.71
C LEU A 73 -5.10 18.50 -7.96
N GLY A 74 -5.34 18.20 -6.68
CA GLY A 74 -4.49 17.32 -5.87
C GLY A 74 -3.11 17.88 -5.50
N ALA A 75 -2.86 19.19 -5.69
CA ALA A 75 -1.57 19.80 -5.36
C ALA A 75 -1.31 19.95 -3.85
N ASN A 76 -2.37 19.91 -3.03
CA ASN A 76 -2.27 19.92 -1.58
C ASN A 76 -3.16 18.81 -1.01
N TRP A 77 -2.71 18.23 0.10
CA TRP A 77 -3.47 17.30 0.91
C TRP A 77 -3.30 17.67 2.38
N GLU A 78 -4.21 17.17 3.20
CA GLU A 78 -4.12 17.23 4.65
C GLU A 78 -3.94 15.82 5.19
N THR A 79 -2.92 15.63 6.03
CA THR A 79 -2.72 14.38 6.77
C THR A 79 -3.50 14.48 8.08
N ILE A 80 -4.56 13.68 8.19
CA ILE A 80 -5.47 13.64 9.34
C ILE A 80 -5.48 12.23 9.97
N PRO A 81 -5.98 12.06 11.19
CA PRO A 81 -6.26 10.73 11.72
C PRO A 81 -7.23 9.97 10.79
N VAL A 82 -7.14 8.63 10.76
CA VAL A 82 -8.06 7.80 9.98
C VAL A 82 -9.52 8.13 10.37
N PRO A 83 -10.40 8.47 9.40
CA PRO A 83 -11.79 8.78 9.70
C PRO A 83 -12.50 7.60 10.37
N ASP A 84 -13.41 7.89 11.30
CA ASP A 84 -14.07 6.86 12.13
C ASP A 84 -14.74 5.75 11.31
N GLU A 85 -15.29 6.08 10.14
CA GLU A 85 -15.95 5.11 9.25
C GLU A 85 -14.99 4.10 8.61
N TYR A 86 -13.70 4.45 8.46
CA TYR A 86 -12.67 3.60 7.88
C TYR A 86 -11.79 2.94 8.94
N LYS A 87 -11.94 3.32 10.22
CA LYS A 87 -11.00 2.95 11.27
C LYS A 87 -10.92 1.44 11.49
N GLU A 88 -12.06 0.76 11.62
CA GLU A 88 -12.13 -0.68 11.83
C GLU A 88 -11.53 -1.44 10.64
N GLU A 89 -11.83 -1.01 9.40
CA GLU A 89 -11.27 -1.62 8.20
C GLU A 89 -9.76 -1.37 8.08
N ALA A 90 -9.29 -0.17 8.38
CA ALA A 90 -7.86 0.17 8.36
C ALA A 90 -7.08 -0.61 9.41
N GLU A 91 -7.63 -0.80 10.62
CA GLU A 91 -7.04 -1.63 11.66
C GLU A 91 -6.90 -3.09 11.20
N SER A 92 -7.97 -3.67 10.64
CA SER A 92 -7.95 -5.03 10.09
C SER A 92 -6.92 -5.18 8.97
N ARG A 93 -6.87 -4.23 8.02
CA ARG A 93 -5.90 -4.27 6.91
C ARG A 93 -4.46 -4.04 7.38
N ARG A 94 -4.25 -3.27 8.44
CA ARG A 94 -2.93 -3.11 9.06
C ARG A 94 -2.46 -4.42 9.69
N GLU A 95 -3.35 -5.14 10.37
CA GLU A 95 -3.03 -6.47 10.91
C GLU A 95 -2.66 -7.44 9.79
N GLU A 96 -3.46 -7.51 8.73
CA GLU A 96 -3.16 -8.32 7.52
C GLU A 96 -1.80 -7.93 6.91
N MET A 97 -1.52 -6.63 6.76
CA MET A 97 -0.24 -6.15 6.24
C MET A 97 0.94 -6.59 7.11
N ILE A 98 0.81 -6.54 8.44
CA ILE A 98 1.86 -6.97 9.38
C ILE A 98 2.07 -8.48 9.27
N GLU A 99 1.00 -9.27 9.17
CA GLU A 99 1.07 -10.71 8.95
C GLU A 99 1.80 -11.05 7.64
N GLU A 100 1.44 -10.40 6.54
CA GLU A 100 2.10 -10.61 5.23
C GLU A 100 3.59 -10.23 5.25
N ILE A 101 3.97 -9.16 5.98
CA ILE A 101 5.37 -8.77 6.16
C ILE A 101 6.12 -9.81 7.01
N ALA A 102 5.48 -10.33 8.06
CA ALA A 102 6.06 -11.39 8.89
C ALA A 102 6.35 -12.66 8.07
N GLU A 103 5.46 -13.04 7.16
CA GLU A 103 5.64 -14.21 6.29
C GLU A 103 6.90 -14.16 5.40
N VAL A 104 7.41 -12.97 5.11
CA VAL A 104 8.58 -12.78 4.22
C VAL A 104 9.86 -12.35 4.93
N ASP A 105 9.82 -12.12 6.24
CA ASP A 105 10.96 -11.67 7.04
C ASP A 105 11.01 -12.39 8.40
N ASP A 106 12.02 -13.25 8.57
CA ASP A 106 12.15 -14.14 9.74
C ASP A 106 12.22 -13.36 11.08
N ASP A 107 12.86 -12.18 11.09
CA ASP A 107 12.98 -11.37 12.30
C ASP A 107 11.62 -10.79 12.74
N ILE A 108 10.81 -10.37 11.76
CA ILE A 108 9.44 -9.90 12.02
C ILE A 108 8.55 -11.07 12.46
N MET A 109 8.69 -12.25 11.84
CA MET A 109 7.95 -13.46 12.22
C MET A 109 8.19 -13.84 13.68
N GLU A 110 9.45 -13.85 14.14
CA GLU A 110 9.77 -14.21 15.52
C GLU A 110 9.11 -13.24 16.52
N LYS A 111 9.19 -11.94 16.25
CA LYS A 111 8.55 -10.91 17.09
C LYS A 111 7.03 -11.02 17.09
N PHE A 112 6.43 -11.24 15.92
CA PHE A 112 4.98 -11.37 15.77
C PHE A 112 4.44 -12.56 16.57
N LEU A 113 5.07 -13.73 16.45
CA LEU A 113 4.70 -14.93 17.23
C LEU A 113 4.99 -14.79 18.73
N GLY A 114 6.03 -14.02 19.09
CA GLY A 114 6.37 -13.68 20.47
C GLY A 114 5.43 -12.68 21.13
N GLY A 115 4.55 -12.01 20.35
CA GLY A 115 3.72 -10.91 20.83
C GLY A 115 4.52 -9.67 21.22
N GLU A 116 5.70 -9.51 20.62
CA GLU A 116 6.55 -8.32 20.83
C GLU A 116 6.02 -7.14 20.02
N GLU A 117 6.24 -5.92 20.52
CA GLU A 117 5.90 -4.72 19.79
C GLU A 117 6.88 -4.54 18.60
N ILE A 118 6.32 -4.40 17.40
CA ILE A 118 7.09 -4.19 16.17
C ILE A 118 6.88 -2.75 15.73
N SER A 119 7.96 -1.99 15.60
CA SER A 119 7.89 -0.60 15.18
C SER A 119 7.61 -0.46 13.68
N ASN A 120 7.02 0.66 13.27
CA ASN A 120 6.84 0.97 11.85
C ASN A 120 8.17 1.04 11.08
N GLU A 121 9.26 1.46 11.73
CA GLU A 121 10.59 1.49 11.12
C GLU A 121 11.09 0.07 10.79
N GLU A 122 10.86 -0.89 11.69
CA GLU A 122 11.22 -2.30 11.49
C GLU A 122 10.38 -2.93 10.38
N LEU A 123 9.07 -2.68 10.36
CA LEU A 123 8.19 -3.16 9.30
C LEU A 123 8.60 -2.59 7.93
N LYS A 124 8.86 -1.28 7.84
CA LYS A 124 9.33 -0.61 6.61
C LYS A 124 10.69 -1.18 6.17
N ALA A 125 11.61 -1.45 7.10
CA ALA A 125 12.91 -2.05 6.80
C ALA A 125 12.78 -3.50 6.30
N ALA A 126 11.93 -4.31 6.93
CA ALA A 126 11.65 -5.68 6.51
C ALA A 126 11.00 -5.73 5.13
N LEU A 127 9.97 -4.92 4.89
CA LEU A 127 9.32 -4.82 3.59
C LEU A 127 10.31 -4.35 2.50
N ARG A 128 11.22 -3.42 2.82
CA ARG A 128 12.27 -3.00 1.89
C ARG A 128 13.22 -4.15 1.55
N ARG A 129 13.68 -4.93 2.53
CA ARG A 129 14.51 -6.14 2.28
C ARG A 129 13.78 -7.12 1.38
N ALA A 130 12.54 -7.48 1.73
CA ALA A 130 11.71 -8.38 0.95
C ALA A 130 11.47 -7.87 -0.49
N THR A 131 11.32 -6.56 -0.67
CA THR A 131 11.17 -5.94 -2.00
C THR A 131 12.44 -6.06 -2.83
N LEU A 132 13.60 -5.78 -2.25
CA LEU A 132 14.91 -5.91 -2.91
C LEU A 132 15.24 -7.36 -3.26
N GLU A 133 14.77 -8.31 -2.45
CA GLU A 133 14.89 -9.75 -2.67
C GLU A 133 13.81 -10.34 -3.57
N LEU A 134 12.86 -9.53 -4.07
CA LEU A 134 11.75 -9.93 -4.94
C LEU A 134 10.75 -10.90 -4.26
N LYS A 135 10.74 -10.94 -2.93
CA LYS A 135 9.84 -11.76 -2.11
C LYS A 135 8.48 -11.10 -1.86
N ALA A 136 8.43 -9.78 -1.91
CA ALA A 136 7.21 -8.99 -1.74
C ALA A 136 7.22 -7.77 -2.65
N PHE A 137 6.04 -7.25 -2.98
CA PHE A 137 5.84 -6.08 -3.84
C PHE A 137 4.84 -5.13 -3.17
N PRO A 138 5.32 -4.01 -2.58
CA PRO A 138 4.45 -3.02 -1.94
C PRO A 138 3.47 -2.43 -2.94
N VAL A 139 2.20 -2.32 -2.54
CA VAL A 139 1.11 -1.80 -3.39
C VAL A 139 0.56 -0.50 -2.82
N PHE A 140 0.62 0.54 -3.65
CA PHE A 140 0.12 1.88 -3.41
C PHE A 140 -1.14 2.13 -4.26
N ALA A 141 -2.01 3.03 -3.78
CA ALA A 141 -3.25 3.40 -4.46
C ALA A 141 -3.22 4.87 -4.91
N GLY A 142 -3.88 5.20 -6.02
CA GLY A 142 -4.06 6.60 -6.38
C GLY A 142 -4.69 6.89 -7.74
N SER A 143 -4.74 8.17 -8.05
CA SER A 143 -5.09 8.70 -9.35
C SER A 143 -4.06 9.74 -9.78
N ALA A 144 -3.20 9.36 -10.73
CA ALA A 144 -2.26 10.29 -11.35
C ALA A 144 -2.98 11.38 -12.15
N PHE A 145 -4.18 11.11 -12.67
CA PHE A 145 -4.96 12.12 -13.40
C PHE A 145 -5.49 13.23 -12.48
N LYS A 146 -5.83 12.88 -11.24
CA LYS A 146 -6.30 13.82 -10.21
C LYS A 146 -5.17 14.32 -9.29
N ASN A 147 -3.93 13.89 -9.54
CA ASN A 147 -2.74 14.08 -8.67
C ASN A 147 -2.98 13.68 -7.21
N LYS A 148 -3.70 12.57 -6.99
CA LYS A 148 -3.94 11.99 -5.66
C LYS A 148 -3.14 10.69 -5.53
N GLY A 149 -2.33 10.55 -4.49
CA GLY A 149 -1.58 9.34 -4.12
C GLY A 149 -0.23 9.14 -4.80
N VAL A 150 0.10 9.94 -5.83
CA VAL A 150 1.39 9.82 -6.54
C VAL A 150 2.56 10.23 -5.63
N GLN A 151 2.34 11.23 -4.80
CA GLN A 151 3.30 11.77 -3.85
C GLN A 151 3.75 10.69 -2.86
N MET A 152 2.80 9.96 -2.29
CA MET A 152 3.09 8.92 -1.29
C MET A 152 3.71 7.68 -1.93
N MET A 153 3.36 7.40 -3.19
CA MET A 153 4.09 6.39 -3.97
C MET A 153 5.56 6.79 -4.20
N LEU A 154 5.85 8.08 -4.44
CA LEU A 154 7.23 8.56 -4.58
C LEU A 154 8.02 8.43 -3.27
N ASP A 155 7.40 8.68 -2.12
CA ASP A 155 8.02 8.43 -0.82
C ASP A 155 8.34 6.94 -0.64
N GLY A 156 7.45 6.06 -1.10
CA GLY A 156 7.68 4.61 -1.13
C GLY A 156 8.83 4.14 -2.05
N VAL A 157 9.32 4.98 -2.96
CA VAL A 157 10.49 4.67 -3.82
C VAL A 157 11.81 4.88 -3.08
N VAL A 158 11.86 5.79 -2.11
CA VAL A 158 13.10 6.22 -1.42
C VAL A 158 13.52 5.16 -0.40
#